data_AF-A0A5C4WTC4-F1
#
_entry.id   AF-A0A5C4WTC4-F1
#
_cell.length_a   1.000
_cell.length_b   1.000
_cell.length_c   1.000
_cell.angle_alpha   90.00
_cell.angle_beta   90.00
_cell.angle_gamma   90.00
#
_symmetry.space_group_name_H-M   'P 1'
#
loop_
_entity.id
_entity.type
_entity.pdbx_description
1 polymer ?
#
loop_
_entity_poly.entity_id
_entity_poly.type
_entity_poly.pdbx_seq_one_letter_code
_entity_poly.pdbx_strand_id
1 'polypeptide(L)'
;GLEAERAAVKARIVASLKANYPLPVLLQIAGLARSTFFYHQKRFGQKPDPYVQVRGRIREIFTGSRECYGHRKIWAVLVKEGITIAKKTVLRLMQEMNIKTKVRRKRYNSHRGTIGRVA
;
A
#
# COMPACT_ATOMS: atom_id res chain seq x y z
N GLY A 1 15.80 8.59 3.09
CA GLY A 1 17.05 9.38 3.08
C GLY A 1 17.54 9.47 1.65
N LEU A 2 17.76 10.68 1.14
CA LEU A 2 18.09 10.98 -0.26
C LEU A 2 19.25 10.13 -0.82
N GLU A 3 20.26 9.86 0.01
CA GLU A 3 21.43 9.06 -0.39
C GLU A 3 21.11 7.57 -0.66
N ALA A 4 20.20 6.97 0.10
CA ALA A 4 19.77 5.59 -0.12
C ALA A 4 18.97 5.43 -1.42
N GLU A 5 18.24 6.48 -1.81
CA GLU A 5 17.47 6.52 -3.04
C GLU A 5 18.39 6.63 -4.27
N ARG A 6 19.43 7.48 -4.18
CA ARG A 6 20.51 7.57 -5.17
C ARG A 6 21.26 6.24 -5.33
N ALA A 7 21.58 5.55 -4.24
CA ALA A 7 22.25 4.24 -4.27
C ALA A 7 21.38 3.16 -4.94
N ALA A 8 20.06 3.17 -4.72
CA ALA A 8 19.13 2.25 -5.36
C ALA A 8 19.08 2.45 -6.89
N VAL A 9 19.05 3.70 -7.35
CA VAL A 9 19.08 4.05 -8.79
C VAL A 9 20.38 3.59 -9.43
N LYS A 10 21.53 3.91 -8.83
CA LYS A 10 22.84 3.45 -9.30
C LYS A 10 22.91 1.93 -9.40
N ALA A 11 22.43 1.22 -8.38
CA ALA A 11 22.43 -0.24 -8.38
C ALA A 11 21.50 -0.83 -9.46
N ARG A 12 20.39 -0.16 -9.85
CA ARG A 12 19.56 -0.58 -11.00
C ARG A 12 20.31 -0.44 -12.33
N ILE A 13 21.02 0.68 -12.52
CA ILE A 13 21.83 0.92 -13.72
C ILE A 13 22.97 -0.11 -13.82
N VAL A 14 23.66 -0.38 -12.71
CA VAL A 14 24.70 -1.42 -12.66
C VAL A 14 24.10 -2.80 -12.97
N ALA A 15 22.90 -3.11 -12.47
CA ALA A 15 22.24 -4.38 -12.74
C ALA A 15 21.87 -4.54 -14.23
N SER A 16 21.44 -3.48 -14.93
CA SER A 16 21.14 -3.55 -16.36
C SER A 16 22.40 -3.70 -17.23
N LEU A 17 23.53 -3.12 -16.82
CA LEU A 17 24.80 -3.18 -17.55
C LEU A 17 25.62 -4.45 -17.25
N LYS A 18 25.30 -5.17 -16.17
CA LYS A 18 26.01 -6.39 -15.73
C LYS A 18 26.07 -7.49 -16.81
N ALA A 19 25.12 -7.51 -17.76
CA ALA A 19 25.10 -8.48 -18.85
C ALA A 19 26.25 -8.28 -19.86
N ASN A 20 26.72 -7.05 -20.04
CA ASN A 20 27.70 -6.69 -21.07
C ASN A 20 29.09 -6.33 -20.50
N TYR A 21 29.17 -6.03 -19.20
CA TYR A 21 30.41 -5.52 -18.58
C TYR A 21 30.72 -6.21 -17.24
N PRO A 22 32.01 -6.33 -16.88
CA PRO A 22 32.42 -6.92 -15.61
C PRO A 22 31.94 -6.09 -14.41
N LEU A 23 31.27 -6.76 -13.46
CA LEU A 23 30.67 -6.13 -12.27
C LEU A 23 31.66 -5.29 -11.44
N PRO A 24 32.92 -5.70 -11.19
CA PRO A 24 33.86 -4.90 -10.40
C PRO A 24 34.09 -3.49 -10.98
N VAL A 25 34.20 -3.39 -12.31
CA VAL A 25 34.42 -2.12 -13.02
C VAL A 25 33.18 -1.24 -12.90
N LEU A 26 31.98 -1.81 -13.09
CA LEU A 26 30.72 -1.07 -12.95
C LEU A 26 30.53 -0.50 -11.54
N LEU A 27 30.89 -1.27 -10.51
CA LEU A 27 30.79 -0.82 -9.11
C LEU A 27 31.77 0.31 -8.80
N GLN A 28 32.99 0.25 -9.35
CA GLN A 28 34.00 1.30 -9.21
C GLN A 28 33.53 2.60 -9.86
N ILE A 29 33.04 2.53 -11.11
CA ILE A 29 32.52 3.71 -11.84
C ILE A 29 31.30 4.31 -11.12
N ALA A 30 30.39 3.48 -10.62
CA ALA A 30 29.21 3.95 -9.90
C ALA A 30 29.52 4.50 -8.50
N GLY A 31 30.74 4.25 -7.97
CA GLY A 31 31.11 4.55 -6.60
C GLY A 31 30.24 3.80 -5.58
N LEU A 32 29.94 2.53 -5.85
CA LEU A 32 28.97 1.74 -5.09
C LEU A 32 29.62 0.50 -4.47
N ALA A 33 29.51 0.35 -3.15
CA ALA A 33 30.05 -0.82 -2.46
C ALA A 33 29.34 -2.10 -2.92
N ARG A 34 30.08 -3.21 -3.00
CA ARG A 34 29.55 -4.52 -3.41
C ARG A 34 28.38 -4.98 -2.53
N SER A 35 28.47 -4.75 -1.22
CA SER A 35 27.39 -5.04 -0.25
C SER A 35 26.12 -4.24 -0.56
N THR A 36 26.26 -2.95 -0.83
CA THR A 36 25.16 -2.05 -1.22
C THR A 36 24.49 -2.52 -2.51
N PHE A 37 25.27 -2.96 -3.51
CA PHE A 37 24.72 -3.49 -4.75
C PHE A 37 23.84 -4.71 -4.50
N PHE A 38 24.36 -5.74 -3.81
CA PHE A 38 23.60 -6.96 -3.55
C PHE A 38 22.40 -6.72 -2.63
N TYR A 39 22.49 -5.78 -1.69
CA TYR A 39 21.37 -5.35 -0.87
C TYR A 39 20.21 -4.79 -1.72
N HIS A 40 20.51 -3.89 -2.66
CA HIS A 40 19.51 -3.35 -3.57
C HIS A 40 19.06 -4.37 -4.63
N GLN A 41 19.97 -5.22 -5.13
CA GLN A 41 19.66 -6.27 -6.11
C GLN A 41 18.61 -7.24 -5.61
N LYS A 42 18.73 -7.70 -4.36
CA LYS A 42 17.71 -8.55 -3.71
C LYS A 42 16.34 -7.88 -3.60
N ARG A 43 16.28 -6.55 -3.66
CA ARG A 43 15.06 -5.75 -3.56
C ARG A 43 14.50 -5.30 -4.91
N PHE A 44 15.23 -5.46 -6.02
CA PHE A 44 14.73 -5.08 -7.35
C PHE A 44 13.57 -5.96 -7.81
N GLY A 45 13.61 -7.25 -7.47
CA GLY A 45 12.49 -8.16 -7.66
C GLY A 45 11.62 -8.20 -6.41
N GLN A 46 11.07 -7.05 -5.98
CA GLN A 46 10.02 -7.07 -4.95
C GLN A 46 9.01 -8.14 -5.33
N LYS A 47 8.79 -9.09 -4.41
CA LYS A 47 7.83 -10.18 -4.58
C LYS A 47 6.54 -9.62 -5.21
N PRO A 48 5.98 -10.27 -6.23
CA PRO A 48 4.67 -9.88 -6.74
C PRO A 48 3.74 -9.72 -5.55
N ASP A 49 3.07 -8.57 -5.48
CA ASP A 49 2.22 -8.27 -4.35
C ASP A 49 1.15 -9.38 -4.21
N PRO A 50 1.14 -10.13 -3.09
CA PRO A 50 0.20 -11.24 -2.94
C PRO A 50 -1.26 -10.76 -2.87
N TYR A 51 -1.48 -9.45 -2.66
CA TYR A 51 -2.79 -8.85 -2.52
C TYR A 51 -3.27 -8.11 -3.78
N VAL A 52 -2.65 -8.30 -4.95
CA VAL A 52 -3.07 -7.60 -6.19
C VAL A 52 -4.57 -7.75 -6.46
N GLN A 53 -5.10 -8.97 -6.37
CA GLN A 53 -6.52 -9.24 -6.58
C GLN A 53 -7.39 -8.55 -5.51
N VAL A 54 -6.98 -8.64 -4.24
CA VAL A 54 -7.71 -8.02 -3.13
C VAL A 54 -7.71 -6.50 -3.26
N ARG A 55 -6.59 -5.88 -3.65
CA ARG A 55 -6.48 -4.43 -3.90
C ARG A 55 -7.42 -3.99 -5.02
N GLY A 56 -7.51 -4.76 -6.10
CA GLY A 56 -8.49 -4.54 -7.17
C GLY A 56 -9.92 -4.55 -6.62
N ARG A 57 -10.27 -5.60 -5.87
CA ARG A 57 -11.62 -5.75 -5.31
C ARG A 57 -11.98 -4.67 -4.29
N ILE A 58 -11.04 -4.28 -3.42
CA ILE A 58 -11.22 -3.16 -2.47
C ILE A 58 -11.57 -1.88 -3.24
N ARG A 59 -10.90 -1.60 -4.36
CA ARG A 59 -11.17 -0.42 -5.19
C ARG A 59 -12.57 -0.46 -5.79
N GLU A 60 -12.99 -1.59 -6.34
CA GLU A 60 -14.32 -1.78 -6.93
C GLU A 60 -15.45 -1.59 -5.89
N ILE A 61 -15.30 -2.20 -4.71
CA ILE A 61 -16.27 -2.06 -3.62
C ILE A 61 -16.31 -0.59 -3.15
N PHE A 62 -15.14 0.05 -3.05
CA PHE A 62 -15.04 1.44 -2.60
C PHE A 62 -15.72 2.41 -3.57
N THR A 63 -15.44 2.32 -4.88
CA THR A 63 -16.07 3.17 -5.90
C THR A 63 -17.57 2.89 -6.02
N GLY A 64 -17.99 1.63 -6.02
CA GLY A 64 -19.40 1.24 -6.03
C GLY A 64 -20.19 1.76 -4.82
N SER A 65 -19.52 1.92 -3.68
CA SER A 65 -20.12 2.47 -2.45
C SER A 65 -20.18 4.00 -2.38
N ARG A 66 -19.88 4.71 -3.48
CA ARG A 66 -19.70 6.18 -3.52
C ARG A 66 -18.67 6.65 -2.50
N GLU A 67 -17.64 5.84 -2.28
CA GLU A 67 -16.52 6.12 -1.35
C GLU A 67 -16.93 6.24 0.13
N CYS A 68 -18.14 5.82 0.48
CA CYS A 68 -18.70 5.89 1.83
C CYS A 68 -18.34 4.68 2.69
N TYR A 69 -17.81 3.60 2.10
CA TYR A 69 -17.42 2.42 2.86
C TYR A 69 -16.00 2.56 3.42
N GLY A 70 -15.87 2.25 4.70
CA GLY A 70 -14.57 2.06 5.36
C GLY A 70 -14.18 0.60 5.43
N HIS A 71 -12.97 0.34 5.92
CA HIS A 71 -12.38 -1.00 5.95
C HIS A 71 -13.28 -2.06 6.60
N ARG A 72 -14.10 -1.70 7.60
CA ARG A 72 -15.04 -2.63 8.24
C ARG A 72 -16.13 -3.11 7.28
N LYS A 73 -16.71 -2.19 6.50
CA LYS A 73 -17.76 -2.52 5.52
C LYS A 73 -17.18 -3.25 4.32
N ILE A 74 -16.02 -2.79 3.84
CA ILE A 74 -15.30 -3.44 2.73
C ILE A 74 -14.92 -4.88 3.12
N TRP A 75 -14.38 -5.09 4.33
CA TRP A 75 -14.09 -6.43 4.85
C TRP A 75 -15.34 -7.32 4.87
N ALA A 76 -16.49 -6.81 5.31
CA ALA A 76 -17.73 -7.58 5.34
C ALA A 76 -18.19 -8.00 3.93
N VAL A 77 -17.98 -7.14 2.92
CA VAL A 77 -18.27 -7.49 1.51
C VAL A 77 -17.30 -8.55 1.00
N LEU A 78 -15.99 -8.40 1.27
CA LEU A 78 -14.98 -9.39 0.88
C LEU A 78 -15.25 -10.77 1.48
N VAL A 79 -15.67 -10.84 2.76
CA VAL A 79 -16.03 -12.11 3.41
C VAL A 79 -17.28 -12.72 2.79
N LYS A 80 -18.29 -11.91 2.42
CA LYS A 80 -19.48 -12.39 1.71
C LYS A 80 -19.16 -12.96 0.33
N GLU A 81 -18.08 -12.48 -0.29
CA GLU A 81 -17.55 -12.97 -1.58
C GLU A 81 -16.62 -14.19 -1.42
N GLY A 82 -16.46 -14.71 -0.20
CA GLY A 82 -15.62 -15.87 0.08
C GLY A 82 -14.12 -15.56 0.26
N ILE A 83 -13.73 -14.28 0.25
CA ILE A 83 -12.34 -13.86 0.43
C ILE A 83 -12.00 -13.80 1.93
N THR A 84 -11.22 -14.76 2.39
CA THR A 84 -10.77 -14.82 3.79
C THR A 84 -9.55 -13.93 4.01
N ILE A 85 -9.78 -12.76 4.60
CA ILE A 85 -8.71 -11.81 4.94
C ILE A 85 -8.93 -11.19 6.32
N ALA A 86 -7.85 -10.91 7.05
CA ALA A 86 -7.95 -10.22 8.32
C ALA A 86 -8.41 -8.77 8.14
N LYS A 87 -9.28 -8.29 9.04
CA LYS A 87 -9.81 -6.91 9.06
C LYS A 87 -8.71 -5.85 8.98
N LYS A 88 -7.60 -6.07 9.70
CA LYS A 88 -6.46 -5.14 9.76
C LYS A 88 -5.64 -5.13 8.47
N THR A 89 -5.60 -6.24 7.73
CA THR A 89 -4.96 -6.29 6.42
C THR A 89 -5.72 -5.44 5.42
N VAL A 90 -7.06 -5.48 5.42
CA VAL A 90 -7.89 -4.59 4.59
C VAL A 90 -7.60 -3.12 4.92
N LEU A 91 -7.51 -2.76 6.21
CA LEU A 91 -7.15 -1.41 6.63
C LEU A 91 -5.77 -0.98 6.12
N ARG A 92 -4.75 -1.84 6.29
CA ARG A 92 -3.38 -1.58 5.81
C ARG A 92 -3.36 -1.38 4.28
N LEU A 93 -4.02 -2.25 3.53
CA LEU A 93 -4.11 -2.15 2.07
C LEU A 93 -4.80 -0.85 1.63
N MET A 94 -5.89 -0.46 2.30
CA MET A 94 -6.54 0.83 2.03
C MET A 94 -5.60 2.02 2.29
N GLN A 95 -4.81 1.98 3.35
CA GLN A 95 -3.84 3.04 3.67
C GLN A 95 -2.71 3.11 2.64
N GLU A 96 -2.14 1.97 2.26
CA GLU A 96 -1.11 1.88 1.20
C GLU A 96 -1.63 2.41 -0.15
N MET A 97 -2.92 2.20 -0.44
CA MET A 97 -3.59 2.70 -1.65
C MET A 97 -4.12 4.14 -1.50
N ASN A 98 -3.89 4.79 -0.36
CA ASN A 98 -4.42 6.11 -0.01
C ASN A 98 -5.95 6.25 -0.14
N ILE A 99 -6.69 5.16 0.07
CA ILE A 99 -8.15 5.13 0.06
C ILE A 99 -8.67 5.61 1.42
N LYS A 100 -9.42 6.70 1.43
CA LYS A 100 -10.05 7.27 2.64
C LYS A 100 -11.54 7.43 2.44
N THR A 101 -12.31 6.93 3.40
CA THR A 101 -13.76 7.03 3.38
C THR A 101 -14.25 8.47 3.50
N LYS A 102 -15.16 8.87 2.61
CA LYS A 102 -15.88 10.15 2.72
C LYS A 102 -16.89 10.06 3.86
N VAL A 103 -16.48 10.50 5.05
CA VAL A 103 -17.38 10.63 6.20
C VAL A 103 -17.77 12.10 6.35
N ARG A 104 -19.07 12.38 6.32
CA ARG A 104 -19.61 13.72 6.63
C ARG A 104 -19.30 14.03 8.10
N ARG A 105 -18.64 15.16 8.38
CA ARG A 105 -18.46 15.64 9.75
C ARG A 105 -19.83 15.83 10.40
N LYS A 106 -20.04 15.22 11.57
CA LYS A 106 -21.27 15.40 12.34
C LYS A 106 -21.31 16.85 12.84
N ARG A 107 -22.35 17.59 12.48
CA ARG A 107 -22.59 18.94 13.03
C ARG A 107 -23.10 18.81 14.46
N TYR A 108 -22.63 19.68 15.35
CA TYR A 108 -23.10 19.76 16.73
C TYR A 108 -24.61 20.04 16.74
N ASN A 109 -25.35 19.33 17.60
CA ASN A 109 -26.78 19.56 17.84
C ASN A 109 -26.94 19.73 19.35
N SER A 110 -27.31 20.94 19.80
CA SER A 110 -27.53 21.31 21.20
C SER A 110 -28.79 20.64 21.78
N HIS A 111 -29.72 20.20 20.93
CA HIS A 111 -30.91 19.49 21.34
C HIS A 111 -30.69 17.97 21.24
N ARG A 112 -29.96 17.40 22.20
CA ARG A 112 -30.08 15.96 22.52
C ARG A 112 -31.31 15.82 23.44
N GLY A 113 -32.49 15.88 22.82
CA GLY A 113 -33.78 16.10 23.48
C GLY A 113 -34.03 15.28 24.74
N THR A 114 -34.91 15.80 25.60
CA THR A 114 -35.50 15.11 26.73
C THR A 114 -36.08 13.77 26.26
N ILE A 115 -35.58 12.68 26.82
CA ILE A 115 -36.15 11.34 26.63
C ILE A 115 -37.57 11.42 27.18
N GLY A 116 -38.57 11.47 26.31
CA GLY A 116 -39.97 11.51 26.70
C GLY A 116 -40.31 10.30 27.56
N ARG A 117 -40.87 10.54 28.75
CA ARG A 117 -41.43 9.50 29.61
C ARG A 117 -42.73 9.05 28.94
N VAL A 118 -42.76 7.81 28.45
CA VAL A 118 -43.99 7.18 27.97
C VAL A 118 -44.95 7.07 29.15
N ALA A 119 -46.18 7.56 28.98
CA ALA A 119 -47.30 7.38 29.90
C ALA A 119 -48.29 6.38 29.29
#